data_AF-A0A5C9A334-F1
#
_entry.id   AF-A0A5C9A334-F1
#
_cell.length_a   1.000
_cell.length_b   1.000
_cell.length_c   1.000
_cell.angle_alpha   90.00
_cell.angle_beta   90.00
_cell.angle_gamma   90.00
#
_symmetry.space_group_name_H-M   'P 1'
#
loop_
_entity.id
_entity.type
_entity.pdbx_description
1 polymer ?
#
loop_
_entity_poly.entity_id
_entity_poly.type
_entity_poly.pdbx_seq_one_letter_code
_entity_poly.pdbx_strand_id
1 'polypeptide(L)'
;MSLFALLALGSASALAQETRYISDTQYIPVRSGAGNDYRIIHRGLPSGTRLTVIETSDDGDWAHITTGDGTEGWLRAQYLMSEVPAATQLEQVRSSSEQLRQRNSELETQLSELQVERSELSTEMGDTGAELAEVSEELAQLKQISGKAVQLDTDNRRLTEEAESLRAEVGTLNAENQRLQDKLQSGQFIDGALAVLLGVIITLVVPRLWPKRRRSSSWA
;
A
#
# COMPACT_ATOMS: atom_id res chain seq x y z
N MET A 1 -30.13 100.49 15.78
CA MET A 1 -28.89 100.86 15.06
C MET A 1 -27.89 99.75 15.36
N SER A 2 -27.91 98.68 14.56
CA SER A 2 -26.98 98.45 13.44
C SER A 2 -25.53 98.33 13.90
N LEU A 3 -25.01 97.10 13.95
CA LEU A 3 -23.73 96.78 13.32
C LEU A 3 -23.63 95.27 13.02
N PHE A 4 -24.13 94.93 11.84
CA PHE A 4 -23.62 93.95 10.88
C PHE A 4 -22.49 93.01 11.34
N ALA A 5 -22.84 91.76 11.63
CA ALA A 5 -21.91 90.62 11.65
C ALA A 5 -21.81 90.07 10.22
N LEU A 6 -20.79 90.50 9.47
CA LEU A 6 -20.51 90.01 8.11
C LEU A 6 -19.47 88.88 8.18
N LEU A 7 -19.96 87.66 8.04
CA LEU A 7 -19.17 86.45 7.78
C LEU A 7 -18.42 86.63 6.45
N ALA A 8 -17.14 86.97 6.50
CA ALA A 8 -16.25 86.88 5.34
C ALA A 8 -15.63 85.48 5.31
N LEU A 9 -16.32 84.56 4.62
CA LEU A 9 -15.75 83.31 4.12
C LEU A 9 -14.62 83.68 3.14
N GLY A 10 -13.40 83.78 3.66
CA GLY A 10 -12.19 83.81 2.83
C GLY A 10 -11.96 82.43 2.25
N SER A 11 -12.34 82.22 0.99
CA SER A 11 -11.98 81.05 0.20
C SER A 11 -10.45 80.94 0.11
N ALA A 12 -9.85 80.12 0.98
CA ALA A 12 -8.48 79.68 0.80
C ALA A 12 -8.46 78.73 -0.40
N SER A 13 -8.09 79.24 -1.58
CA SER A 13 -7.72 78.39 -2.71
C SER A 13 -6.49 77.59 -2.28
N ALA A 14 -6.71 76.36 -1.83
CA ALA A 14 -5.63 75.40 -1.62
C ALA A 14 -4.96 75.19 -2.97
N LEU A 15 -3.75 75.75 -3.14
CA LEU A 15 -2.89 75.40 -4.26
C LEU A 15 -2.53 73.92 -4.08
N ALA A 16 -3.24 73.04 -4.80
CA ALA A 16 -2.92 71.62 -4.83
C ALA A 16 -1.51 71.47 -5.40
N GLN A 17 -0.56 71.12 -4.54
CA GLN A 17 0.82 70.86 -4.95
C GLN A 17 0.85 69.49 -5.63
N GLU A 18 0.77 69.51 -6.95
CA GLU A 18 0.84 68.30 -7.77
C GLU A 18 2.28 67.79 -7.80
N THR A 19 2.56 66.70 -7.09
CA THR A 19 3.82 65.98 -7.22
C THR A 19 3.88 65.36 -8.61
N ARG A 20 4.78 65.87 -9.44
CA ARG A 20 5.08 65.33 -10.77
C ARG A 20 6.47 64.70 -10.76
N TYR A 21 6.62 63.65 -11.56
CA TYR A 21 7.89 62.94 -11.74
C TYR A 21 8.45 63.23 -13.13
N ILE A 22 9.76 63.29 -13.25
CA ILE A 22 10.45 63.33 -14.55
C ILE A 22 10.36 61.93 -15.16
N SER A 23 10.12 61.83 -16.47
CA SER A 23 10.07 60.55 -17.15
C SER A 23 11.45 59.90 -17.19
N ASP A 24 11.53 58.60 -16.87
CA ASP A 24 12.77 57.81 -16.94
C ASP A 24 13.28 57.64 -18.37
N THR A 25 12.42 57.84 -19.38
CA THR A 25 12.79 57.73 -20.80
C THR A 25 13.28 59.08 -21.32
N GLN A 26 14.59 59.18 -21.54
CA GLN A 26 15.18 60.32 -22.23
C GLN A 26 15.27 60.04 -23.73
N TYR A 27 14.96 61.06 -24.53
CA TYR A 27 15.05 60.99 -25.98
C TYR A 27 16.33 61.68 -26.46
N ILE A 28 17.22 60.91 -27.07
CA ILE A 28 18.53 61.39 -27.53
C ILE A 28 18.46 61.68 -29.03
N PRO A 29 18.69 62.93 -29.48
CA PRO A 29 18.64 63.26 -30.90
C PRO A 29 19.85 62.71 -31.65
N VAL A 30 19.63 62.20 -32.86
CA VAL A 30 20.70 61.82 -33.80
C VAL A 30 20.82 62.90 -34.87
N ARG A 31 22.06 63.28 -35.16
CA ARG A 31 22.41 64.37 -36.08
C ARG A 31 23.15 63.86 -37.30
N SER A 32 23.18 64.66 -38.36
CA SER A 32 23.90 64.32 -39.59
C SER A 32 25.42 64.48 -39.49
N GLY A 33 25.97 65.02 -38.40
CA GLY A 33 27.40 65.26 -38.23
C GLY A 33 27.78 65.52 -36.77
N ALA A 34 29.09 65.47 -36.48
CA ALA A 34 29.68 65.66 -35.16
C ALA A 34 29.63 67.14 -34.74
N GLY A 35 28.50 67.59 -34.19
CA GLY A 35 28.35 68.96 -33.71
C GLY A 35 26.89 69.37 -33.48
N ASN A 36 26.69 70.41 -32.67
CA ASN A 36 25.34 70.92 -32.38
C ASN A 36 24.69 71.64 -33.56
N ASP A 37 25.49 72.15 -34.50
CA ASP A 37 25.01 72.90 -35.67
C ASP A 37 24.49 72.00 -36.79
N TYR A 38 24.77 70.69 -36.71
CA TYR A 38 24.29 69.72 -37.69
C TYR A 38 22.81 69.40 -37.50
N ARG A 39 22.12 69.19 -38.63
CA ARG A 39 20.68 68.89 -38.68
C ARG A 39 20.37 67.61 -37.90
N ILE A 40 19.33 67.67 -37.07
CA ILE A 40 18.76 66.50 -36.41
C ILE A 40 18.04 65.65 -37.48
N ILE A 41 18.54 64.44 -37.70
CA ILE A 41 17.99 63.46 -38.64
C ILE A 41 17.03 62.48 -37.96
N HIS A 42 17.20 62.25 -36.65
CA HIS A 42 16.26 61.49 -35.84
C HIS A 42 15.98 62.23 -34.53
N ARG A 43 14.69 62.47 -34.23
CA ARG A 43 14.26 63.40 -33.18
C ARG A 43 14.33 62.84 -31.75
N GLY A 44 14.61 61.55 -31.59
CA GLY A 44 14.74 60.97 -30.27
C GLY A 44 14.83 59.46 -30.28
N LEU A 45 16.03 58.92 -30.13
CA LEU A 45 16.20 57.52 -29.76
C LEU A 45 15.90 57.38 -28.26
N PRO A 46 15.01 56.45 -27.86
CA PRO A 46 14.74 56.23 -26.45
C PRO A 46 15.97 55.66 -25.73
N SER A 47 16.15 56.00 -24.45
CA SER A 47 17.14 55.38 -23.58
C SER A 47 17.07 53.85 -23.65
N GLY A 48 18.23 53.19 -23.75
CA GLY A 48 18.33 51.74 -23.86
C GLY A 48 18.21 51.17 -25.27
N THR A 49 18.06 52.01 -26.29
CA THR A 49 18.19 51.59 -27.70
C THR A 49 19.58 50.98 -27.91
N ARG A 50 19.64 49.77 -28.48
CA ARG A 50 20.91 49.13 -28.85
C ARG A 50 21.47 49.80 -30.09
N LEU A 51 22.72 50.25 -30.02
CA LEU A 51 23.43 50.94 -31.08
C LEU A 51 24.76 50.25 -31.39
N THR A 52 25.21 50.37 -32.63
CA THR A 52 26.57 50.01 -33.04
C THR A 52 27.37 51.29 -33.22
N VAL A 53 28.52 51.42 -32.58
CA VAL A 53 29.42 52.58 -32.74
C VAL A 53 30.40 52.27 -33.86
N ILE A 54 30.46 53.13 -34.88
CA ILE A 54 31.35 53.01 -36.03
C ILE A 54 32.67 53.73 -35.75
N GLU A 55 32.58 55.00 -35.34
CA GLU A 55 33.73 55.86 -35.08
C GLU A 55 33.40 56.92 -34.02
N THR A 56 34.43 57.57 -33.50
CA THR A 56 34.33 58.68 -32.55
C THR A 56 35.05 59.88 -33.14
N SER A 57 34.50 61.08 -32.93
CA SER A 57 35.10 62.34 -33.35
C SER A 57 36.45 62.57 -32.66
N ASP A 58 37.32 63.38 -33.27
CA ASP A 58 38.69 63.65 -32.79
C ASP A 58 38.72 64.23 -31.36
N ASP A 59 37.67 64.96 -30.98
CA ASP A 59 37.48 65.54 -29.64
C ASP A 59 36.90 64.55 -28.62
N GLY A 60 36.41 63.38 -29.06
CA GLY A 60 35.78 62.38 -28.21
C GLY A 60 34.32 62.68 -27.83
N ASP A 61 33.79 63.84 -28.20
CA ASP A 61 32.48 64.31 -27.73
C ASP A 61 31.30 63.68 -28.50
N TRP A 62 31.57 63.21 -29.72
CA TRP A 62 30.58 62.67 -30.65
C TRP A 62 30.94 61.28 -31.10
N ALA A 63 29.94 60.42 -31.21
CA ALA A 63 30.05 59.07 -31.73
C ALA A 63 29.15 58.91 -32.95
N HIS A 64 29.71 58.33 -34.01
CA HIS A 64 28.99 57.90 -35.19
C HIS A 64 28.41 56.51 -34.94
N ILE A 65 27.11 56.37 -35.13
CA ILE A 65 26.35 55.18 -34.76
C ILE A 65 25.43 54.71 -35.87
N THR A 66 25.11 53.42 -35.84
CA THR A 66 24.04 52.81 -36.63
C THR A 66 23.04 52.14 -35.71
N THR A 67 21.75 52.43 -35.90
CA THR A 67 20.65 51.74 -35.22
C THR A 67 20.30 50.43 -35.94
N GLY A 68 19.61 49.52 -35.26
CA GLY A 68 19.13 48.27 -35.88
C GLY A 68 18.20 48.49 -37.09
N ASP A 69 17.53 49.64 -37.14
CA ASP A 69 16.63 50.04 -38.23
C ASP A 69 17.39 50.67 -39.41
N GLY A 70 18.73 50.66 -39.38
CA GLY A 70 19.59 51.18 -40.44
C GLY A 70 19.74 52.71 -40.46
N THR A 71 19.31 53.42 -39.40
CA THR A 71 19.55 54.86 -39.29
C THR A 71 20.99 55.10 -38.84
N GLU A 72 21.73 55.86 -39.64
CA GLU A 72 23.13 56.21 -39.39
C GLU A 72 23.26 57.71 -39.10
N GLY A 73 24.10 58.06 -38.12
CA GLY A 73 24.39 59.46 -37.79
C GLY A 73 25.15 59.62 -36.50
N TRP A 74 25.20 60.85 -35.99
CA TRP A 74 26.05 61.25 -34.87
C TRP A 74 25.22 61.59 -33.64
N LEU A 75 25.66 61.12 -32.47
CA LEU A 75 25.11 61.50 -31.17
C LEU A 75 26.23 61.75 -30.16
N ARG A 76 25.90 62.37 -29.03
CA ARG A 76 26.91 62.66 -27.99
C ARG A 76 27.37 61.39 -27.30
N ALA A 77 28.69 61.18 -27.25
CA ALA A 77 29.29 59.98 -26.67
C ALA A 77 28.94 59.78 -25.19
N GLN A 78 28.69 60.86 -24.43
CA GLN A 78 28.27 60.82 -23.02
C GLN A 78 26.97 60.02 -22.74
N TYR A 79 26.14 59.80 -23.76
CA TYR A 79 24.90 59.03 -23.63
C TYR A 79 25.09 57.54 -23.97
N LEU A 80 26.26 57.15 -24.46
CA LEU A 80 26.59 55.76 -24.73
C LEU A 80 27.04 55.09 -23.45
N MET A 81 26.47 53.91 -23.19
CA MET A 81 26.89 53.04 -22.10
C MET A 81 27.34 51.71 -22.69
N SER A 82 28.42 51.15 -22.14
CA SER A 82 28.91 49.82 -22.54
C SER A 82 28.06 48.69 -21.94
N GLU A 83 27.38 48.95 -20.82
CA GLU A 83 26.55 47.99 -20.10
C GLU A 83 25.06 48.19 -20.39
N VAL A 84 24.29 47.12 -20.23
CA VAL A 84 22.82 47.15 -20.38
C VAL A 84 22.23 48.11 -19.33
N PRO A 85 21.26 48.98 -19.69
CA PRO A 85 20.65 49.90 -18.73
C PRO A 85 20.08 49.20 -17.49
N ALA A 86 20.28 49.82 -16.32
CA ALA A 86 19.84 49.28 -15.03
C ALA A 86 18.32 48.97 -15.00
N ALA A 87 17.50 49.78 -15.68
CA ALA A 87 16.06 49.54 -15.79
C ALA A 87 15.73 48.20 -16.49
N THR A 88 16.45 47.87 -17.56
CA THR A 88 16.27 46.60 -18.28
C THR A 88 16.75 45.42 -17.43
N GLN A 89 17.87 45.57 -16.72
CA GLN A 89 18.35 44.54 -15.79
C GLN A 89 17.36 44.30 -14.64
N LEU A 90 16.81 45.37 -14.07
CA LEU A 90 15.82 45.27 -12.98
C LEU A 90 14.56 44.52 -13.43
N GLU A 91 14.08 44.80 -14.64
CA GLU A 91 12.91 44.11 -15.20
C GLU A 91 13.19 42.61 -15.42
N GLN A 92 14.36 42.28 -15.97
CA GLN A 92 14.79 40.88 -16.12
C GLN A 92 14.86 40.16 -14.78
N VAL A 93 15.49 40.78 -13.77
CA VAL A 93 15.61 40.20 -12.42
C VAL A 93 14.24 40.04 -11.77
N ARG A 94 13.32 41.01 -11.92
CA ARG A 94 11.95 40.90 -11.41
C ARG A 94 11.20 39.75 -12.07
N SER A 95 11.28 39.63 -13.39
CA SER A 95 10.67 38.54 -14.14
C SER A 95 11.21 37.18 -13.72
N SER A 96 12.53 37.03 -13.62
CA SER A 96 13.16 35.79 -13.16
C SER A 96 12.81 35.47 -11.70
N SER A 97 12.76 36.47 -10.82
CA SER A 97 12.35 36.27 -9.43
C SER A 97 10.90 35.79 -9.34
N GLU A 98 10.01 36.28 -10.19
CA GLU A 98 8.62 35.86 -10.20
C GLU A 98 8.47 34.42 -10.72
N GLN A 99 9.17 34.09 -11.81
CA GLN A 99 9.23 32.72 -12.33
C GLN A 99 9.79 31.74 -11.30
N LEU A 100 10.86 32.11 -10.58
CA LEU A 100 11.44 31.29 -9.52
C LEU A 100 10.48 31.10 -8.35
N ARG A 101 9.74 32.15 -7.94
CA ARG A 101 8.71 32.03 -6.90
C ARG A 101 7.59 31.09 -7.32
N GLN A 102 7.09 31.24 -8.55
CA GLN A 102 6.07 30.36 -9.09
C GLN A 102 6.55 28.91 -9.12
N ARG A 103 7.78 28.67 -9.60
CA ARG A 103 8.35 27.33 -9.68
C ARG A 103 8.58 26.71 -8.30
N ASN A 104 9.04 27.49 -7.33
CA ASN A 104 9.19 27.02 -5.95
C ASN A 104 7.85 26.62 -5.35
N SER A 105 6.80 27.44 -5.53
CA SER A 105 5.45 27.10 -5.06
C SER A 105 4.89 25.84 -5.71
N GLU A 106 5.14 25.65 -7.01
CA GLU A 106 4.75 24.43 -7.73
C GLU A 106 5.52 23.21 -7.21
N LEU A 107 6.84 23.33 -7.01
CA LEU A 107 7.67 22.26 -6.46
C LEU A 107 7.31 21.91 -5.02
N GLU A 108 6.95 22.88 -4.20
CA GLU A 108 6.45 22.66 -2.83
C GLU A 108 5.13 21.88 -2.85
N THR A 109 4.22 22.22 -3.76
CA THR A 109 2.97 21.47 -3.96
C THR A 109 3.26 20.02 -4.39
N GLN A 110 4.11 19.83 -5.40
CA GLN A 110 4.49 18.49 -5.88
C GLN A 110 5.16 17.64 -4.79
N LEU A 111 6.02 18.25 -3.97
CA LEU A 111 6.66 17.54 -2.85
C LEU A 111 5.63 17.09 -1.81
N SER A 112 4.66 17.94 -1.48
CA SER A 112 3.58 17.59 -0.56
C SER A 112 2.73 16.45 -1.13
N GLU A 113 2.35 16.51 -2.40
CA GLU A 113 1.57 15.46 -3.08
C GLU A 113 2.33 14.12 -3.09
N LEU A 114 3.60 14.13 -3.49
CA LEU A 114 4.45 12.93 -3.49
C LEU A 114 4.66 12.36 -2.09
N GLN A 115 4.74 13.21 -1.05
CA GLN A 115 4.83 12.75 0.34
C GLN A 115 3.56 12.04 0.78
N VAL A 116 2.39 12.57 0.42
CA VAL A 116 1.09 11.92 0.69
C VAL A 116 1.00 10.59 -0.04
N GLU A 117 1.27 10.56 -1.34
CA GLU A 117 1.25 9.33 -2.15
C GLU A 117 2.20 8.26 -1.60
N ARG A 118 3.40 8.65 -1.16
CA ARG A 118 4.37 7.73 -0.54
C ARG A 118 3.86 7.15 0.78
N SER A 119 3.14 7.95 1.58
CA SER A 119 2.55 7.48 2.84
C SER A 119 1.38 6.52 2.60
N GLU A 120 0.57 6.78 1.58
CA GLU A 120 -0.55 5.92 1.18
C GLU A 120 -0.04 4.59 0.64
N LEU A 121 0.91 4.61 -0.30
CA LEU A 121 1.53 3.40 -0.83
C LEU A 121 2.24 2.57 0.24
N SER A 122 2.89 3.23 1.21
CA SER A 122 3.51 2.51 2.34
C SER A 122 2.48 1.83 3.23
N THR A 123 1.30 2.43 3.40
CA THR A 123 0.20 1.83 4.17
C THR A 123 -0.40 0.66 3.42
N GLU A 124 -0.70 0.84 2.12
CA GLU A 124 -1.22 -0.22 1.25
C GLU A 124 -0.27 -1.42 1.13
N MET A 125 1.04 -1.19 1.06
CA MET A 125 2.05 -2.26 1.12
C MET A 125 2.01 -3.01 2.46
N GLY A 126 1.80 -2.31 3.57
CA GLY A 126 1.68 -2.91 4.89
C GLY A 126 0.44 -3.79 4.99
N ASP A 127 -0.71 -3.27 4.54
CA ASP A 127 -1.99 -3.97 4.55
C ASP A 127 -1.96 -5.20 3.64
N THR A 128 -1.46 -5.06 2.41
CA THR A 128 -1.30 -6.17 1.46
C THR A 128 -0.34 -7.23 2.01
N GLY A 129 0.72 -6.82 2.70
CA GLY A 129 1.65 -7.73 3.38
C GLY A 129 0.99 -8.52 4.51
N ALA A 130 0.13 -7.87 5.29
CA ALA A 130 -0.64 -8.50 6.36
C ALA A 130 -1.68 -9.49 5.79
N GLU A 131 -2.43 -9.10 4.76
CA GLU A 131 -3.40 -9.96 4.09
C GLU A 131 -2.72 -11.18 3.45
N LEU A 132 -1.57 -11.00 2.82
CA LEU A 132 -0.80 -12.11 2.26
C LEU A 132 -0.35 -13.08 3.36
N ALA A 133 0.08 -12.58 4.51
CA ALA A 133 0.46 -13.41 5.65
C ALA A 133 -0.72 -14.21 6.19
N GLU A 134 -1.88 -13.56 6.36
CA GLU A 134 -3.12 -14.20 6.80
C GLU A 134 -3.57 -15.30 5.83
N VAL A 135 -3.69 -14.99 4.54
CA VAL A 135 -4.08 -15.97 3.51
C VAL A 135 -3.08 -17.13 3.43
N SER A 136 -1.79 -16.87 3.61
CA SER A 136 -0.77 -17.93 3.61
C SER A 136 -0.93 -18.89 4.80
N GLU A 137 -1.27 -18.36 5.97
CA GLU A 137 -1.52 -19.14 7.19
C GLU A 137 -2.82 -19.94 7.06
N GLU A 138 -3.90 -19.33 6.56
CA GLU A 138 -5.15 -20.05 6.26
C GLU A 138 -4.93 -21.22 5.30
N LEU A 139 -4.12 -21.01 4.26
CA LEU A 139 -3.80 -22.05 3.29
C LEU A 139 -2.99 -23.18 3.93
N ALA A 140 -2.04 -22.86 4.81
CA ALA A 140 -1.29 -23.85 5.57
C ALA A 140 -2.20 -24.66 6.50
N GLN A 141 -3.11 -23.99 7.21
CA GLN A 141 -4.10 -24.63 8.08
C GLN A 141 -5.06 -25.52 7.27
N LEU A 142 -5.55 -25.06 6.13
CA LEU A 142 -6.43 -25.81 5.25
C LEU A 142 -5.73 -27.10 4.78
N LYS A 143 -4.48 -27.00 4.31
CA LYS A 143 -3.68 -28.17 3.91
C LYS A 143 -3.52 -29.17 5.06
N GLN A 144 -3.28 -28.67 6.28
CA GLN A 144 -3.17 -29.53 7.47
C GLN A 144 -4.50 -30.23 7.79
N ILE A 145 -5.61 -29.50 7.77
CA ILE A 145 -6.95 -30.06 8.03
C ILE A 145 -7.30 -31.10 6.97
N SER A 146 -7.06 -30.81 5.69
CA SER A 146 -7.25 -31.78 4.61
C SER A 146 -6.42 -33.05 4.82
N GLY A 147 -5.15 -32.92 5.26
CA GLY A 147 -4.32 -34.08 5.61
C GLY A 147 -4.90 -34.90 6.76
N LYS A 148 -5.39 -34.25 7.83
CA LYS A 148 -6.05 -34.93 8.97
C LYS A 148 -7.36 -35.61 8.56
N ALA A 149 -8.13 -35.02 7.66
CA ALA A 149 -9.37 -35.61 7.16
C ALA A 149 -9.11 -36.94 6.41
N VAL A 150 -8.04 -36.99 5.61
CA VAL A 150 -7.62 -38.23 4.94
C VAL A 150 -7.19 -39.30 5.96
N GLN A 151 -6.39 -38.92 6.97
CA GLN A 151 -6.00 -39.84 8.04
C GLN A 151 -7.22 -40.37 8.82
N LEU A 152 -8.18 -39.49 9.14
CA LEU A 152 -9.41 -39.87 9.83
C LEU A 152 -10.23 -40.88 9.01
N ASP A 153 -10.34 -40.72 7.69
CA ASP A 153 -11.00 -41.70 6.82
C ASP A 153 -10.29 -43.06 6.85
N THR A 154 -8.96 -43.06 6.79
CA THR A 154 -8.18 -44.31 6.86
C THR A 154 -8.34 -45.02 8.20
N ASP A 155 -8.35 -44.28 9.32
CA ASP A 155 -8.55 -44.84 10.65
C ASP A 155 -9.98 -45.36 10.83
N ASN A 156 -10.98 -44.66 10.30
CA ASN A 156 -12.38 -45.08 10.39
C ASN A 156 -12.61 -46.39 9.62
N ARG A 157 -12.01 -46.54 8.43
CA ARG A 157 -12.03 -47.81 7.68
C ARG A 157 -11.37 -48.93 8.46
N ARG A 158 -10.16 -48.71 8.99
CA ARG A 158 -9.44 -49.69 9.80
C ARG A 158 -10.23 -50.10 11.05
N LEU A 159 -10.79 -49.14 11.79
CA LEU A 159 -11.60 -49.43 12.97
C LEU A 159 -12.88 -50.20 12.62
N THR A 160 -13.46 -49.93 11.45
CA THR A 160 -14.61 -50.70 10.94
C THR A 160 -14.21 -52.14 10.64
N GLU A 161 -13.07 -52.35 9.97
CA GLU A 161 -12.50 -53.67 9.70
C GLU A 161 -12.17 -54.44 11.00
N GLU A 162 -11.53 -53.78 11.97
CA GLU A 162 -11.24 -54.37 13.29
C GLU A 162 -12.52 -54.72 14.05
N ALA A 163 -13.54 -53.87 13.99
CA ALA A 163 -14.84 -54.14 14.62
C ALA A 163 -15.55 -55.34 13.98
N GLU A 164 -15.46 -55.50 12.66
CA GLU A 164 -15.97 -56.67 11.96
C GLU A 164 -15.19 -57.95 12.31
N SER A 165 -13.85 -57.87 12.37
CA SER A 165 -13.03 -59.04 12.73
C SER A 165 -13.29 -59.50 14.16
N LEU A 166 -13.34 -58.57 15.12
CA LEU A 166 -13.66 -58.88 16.53
C LEU A 166 -15.06 -59.48 16.67
N ARG A 167 -16.05 -58.96 15.93
CA ARG A 167 -17.40 -59.55 15.93
C ARG A 167 -17.41 -60.97 15.38
N ALA A 168 -16.67 -61.23 14.30
CA ALA A 168 -16.51 -62.57 13.75
C ALA A 168 -15.83 -63.50 14.77
N GLU A 169 -14.76 -63.05 15.42
CA GLU A 169 -14.04 -63.80 16.44
C GLU A 169 -14.94 -64.15 17.64
N VAL A 170 -15.67 -63.18 18.18
CA VAL A 170 -16.68 -63.41 19.24
C VAL A 170 -17.74 -64.42 18.79
N GLY A 171 -18.18 -64.35 17.53
CA GLY A 171 -19.10 -65.33 16.94
C GLY A 171 -18.52 -66.75 16.93
N THR A 172 -17.27 -66.89 16.48
CA THR A 172 -16.57 -68.18 16.44
C THR A 172 -16.33 -68.76 17.84
N LEU A 173 -15.85 -67.94 18.79
CA LEU A 173 -15.61 -68.36 20.18
C LEU A 173 -16.90 -68.78 20.87
N ASN A 174 -18.01 -68.08 20.64
CA ASN A 174 -19.30 -68.48 21.19
C ASN A 174 -19.78 -69.82 20.59
N ALA A 175 -19.62 -70.02 19.29
CA ALA A 175 -19.96 -71.30 18.64
C ALA A 175 -19.08 -72.44 19.16
N GLU A 176 -17.79 -72.21 19.39
CA GLU A 176 -16.88 -73.17 20.01
C GLU A 176 -17.26 -73.47 21.46
N ASN A 177 -17.61 -72.44 22.24
CA ASN A 177 -18.04 -72.59 23.63
C ASN A 177 -19.32 -73.41 23.73
N GLN A 178 -20.33 -73.11 22.90
CA GLN A 178 -21.56 -73.90 22.79
C GLN A 178 -21.25 -75.35 22.41
N ARG A 179 -20.41 -75.56 21.39
CA ARG A 179 -20.00 -76.91 20.97
C ARG A 179 -19.28 -77.68 22.07
N LEU A 180 -18.43 -77.03 22.86
CA LEU A 180 -17.76 -77.63 24.02
C LEU A 180 -18.77 -77.99 25.12
N GLN A 181 -19.73 -77.11 25.41
CA GLN A 181 -20.80 -77.38 26.37
C GLN A 181 -21.66 -78.57 25.94
N ASP A 182 -22.04 -78.64 24.67
CA ASP A 182 -22.82 -79.76 24.11
C ASP A 182 -22.04 -81.09 24.21
N LYS A 183 -20.72 -81.07 23.96
CA LYS A 183 -19.85 -82.25 24.17
C LYS A 183 -19.79 -82.68 25.63
N LEU A 184 -19.73 -81.74 26.57
CA LEU A 184 -19.70 -82.05 28.01
C LEU A 184 -21.06 -82.61 28.49
N GLN A 185 -22.18 -82.00 28.09
CA GLN A 185 -23.52 -82.49 28.43
C GLN A 185 -23.79 -83.88 27.86
N SER A 186 -23.39 -84.14 26.61
CA SER A 186 -23.55 -85.46 26.00
C SER A 186 -22.70 -86.55 26.68
N GLY A 187 -21.49 -86.22 27.13
CA GLY A 187 -20.66 -87.15 27.93
C GLY A 187 -21.33 -87.56 29.24
N GLN A 188 -21.88 -86.60 29.99
CA GLN A 188 -22.57 -86.86 31.26
C GLN A 188 -23.84 -87.72 31.09
N PHE A 189 -24.56 -87.55 29.98
CA PHE A 189 -25.71 -88.39 29.67
C PHE A 189 -25.32 -89.86 29.40
N ILE A 190 -24.21 -90.09 28.67
CA ILE A 190 -23.69 -91.44 28.41
C ILE A 190 -23.25 -92.10 29.73
N ASP A 191 -22.52 -91.37 30.58
CA ASP A 191 -22.09 -91.89 31.89
C ASP A 191 -23.29 -92.23 32.79
N GLY A 192 -24.33 -91.39 32.80
CA GLY A 192 -25.57 -91.67 33.52
C GLY A 192 -26.34 -92.86 32.95
N ALA A 193 -26.46 -92.98 31.63
CA ALA A 193 -27.11 -94.11 30.98
C ALA A 193 -26.38 -95.44 31.24
N LEU A 194 -25.05 -95.43 31.24
CA LEU A 194 -24.22 -96.59 31.61
C LEU A 194 -24.40 -96.97 33.08
N ALA A 195 -24.44 -96.00 33.99
CA ALA A 195 -24.67 -96.24 35.41
C ALA A 195 -26.05 -96.87 35.68
N VAL A 196 -27.10 -96.40 35.01
CA VAL A 196 -28.45 -96.98 35.11
C VAL A 196 -28.48 -98.40 34.54
N LEU A 197 -27.88 -98.66 33.37
CA LEU A 197 -27.77 -100.01 32.79
C LEU A 197 -27.05 -100.98 33.73
N LEU A 198 -25.93 -100.56 34.33
CA LEU A 198 -25.22 -101.33 35.33
C LEU A 198 -26.07 -101.63 36.56
N GLY A 199 -26.81 -100.63 37.07
CA GLY A 199 -27.75 -100.82 38.18
C GLY A 199 -28.85 -101.84 37.87
N VAL A 200 -29.41 -101.81 36.66
CA VAL A 200 -30.41 -102.78 36.19
C VAL A 200 -29.81 -104.19 36.09
N ILE A 201 -28.60 -104.33 35.54
CA ILE A 201 -27.92 -105.64 35.45
C ILE A 201 -27.65 -106.20 36.85
N ILE A 202 -27.11 -105.38 37.77
CA ILE A 202 -26.83 -105.78 39.15
C ILE A 202 -28.12 -106.25 39.83
N THR A 203 -29.20 -105.47 39.74
CA THR A 203 -30.50 -105.82 40.35
C THR A 203 -31.13 -107.09 39.78
N LEU A 204 -30.91 -107.42 38.50
CA LEU A 204 -31.46 -108.63 37.88
C LEU A 204 -30.57 -109.89 38.10
N VAL A 205 -29.26 -109.70 38.13
CA VAL A 205 -28.28 -110.80 38.19
C VAL A 205 -27.90 -111.19 39.63
N VAL A 206 -27.77 -110.23 40.55
CA VAL A 206 -27.38 -110.49 41.96
C VAL A 206 -28.38 -111.40 42.69
N PRO A 207 -29.71 -111.25 42.57
CA PRO A 207 -30.66 -112.14 43.24
C PRO A 207 -30.57 -113.60 42.77
N ARG A 208 -30.08 -113.81 41.54
CA ARG A 208 -30.01 -115.13 40.90
C ARG A 208 -28.75 -115.92 41.25
N LEU A 209 -27.71 -115.25 41.79
CA LEU A 209 -26.42 -115.86 42.10
C LEU A 209 -26.16 -116.04 43.61
N TRP A 210 -27.10 -115.69 44.49
CA TRP A 210 -26.93 -115.95 45.92
C TRP A 210 -27.09 -117.45 46.27
N PRO A 211 -26.06 -118.12 46.83
CA PRO A 211 -26.18 -119.50 47.28
C PRO A 211 -27.03 -119.59 48.56
N LYS A 212 -28.13 -120.35 48.48
CA LYS A 212 -28.95 -120.70 49.65
C LYS A 212 -28.12 -121.52 50.65
N ARG A 213 -27.71 -120.92 51.77
CA ARG A 213 -27.17 -121.66 52.92
C ARG A 213 -28.29 -122.50 53.54
N ARG A 214 -28.14 -123.82 53.48
CA ARG A 214 -29.02 -124.80 54.14
C ARG A 214 -28.75 -124.78 55.65
N ARG A 215 -29.81 -124.63 56.46
CA ARG A 215 -29.80 -124.98 57.89
C ARG A 215 -29.85 -126.51 58.00
N SER A 216 -28.90 -127.11 58.71
CA SER A 216 -28.99 -128.49 59.17
C SER A 216 -29.60 -128.51 60.57
N SER A 217 -30.73 -129.18 60.71
CA SER A 217 -31.28 -129.68 61.97
C SER A 217 -30.66 -131.04 62.30
N SER A 218 -30.17 -131.25 63.52
CA SER A 218 -30.34 -132.52 64.24
C SER A 218 -29.96 -132.40 65.72
N TRP A 219 -30.73 -133.12 66.53
CA TRP A 219 -30.71 -133.32 67.98
C TRP A 219 -29.49 -134.13 68.46
N ALA A 220 -28.90 -133.71 69.60
CA ALA A 220 -28.23 -134.50 70.64
C ALA A 220 -28.02 -133.60 71.87
#